data_AF-A0A1G0RGM8-F1
#
_entry.id   AF-A0A1G0RGM8-F1
#
_cell.length_a   1.000
_cell.length_b   1.000
_cell.length_c   1.000
_cell.angle_alpha   90.00
_cell.angle_beta   90.00
_cell.angle_gamma   90.00
#
_symmetry.space_group_name_H-M   'P 1'
#
loop_
_entity.id
_entity.type
_entity.pdbx_description
1 polymer ?
#
loop_
_entity_poly.entity_id
_entity_poly.type
_entity_poly.pdbx_seq_one_letter_code
_entity_poly.pdbx_strand_id
1 'polypeptide(L)'
;MIKSDLQLMINQYFDGCLDKNKEPVLFTQLSQNEEGRDYFKKLSSIQSVINDTTEDFPDYLEERILYSLDNSGQKRFHMFFNKNIFAFVSYSVALILLFLSIFFYSQVLSYRERYETKVQQVNQQGEIMKLLFNSLPVTEVKSALDNEIIVRAKM
;
A
#
# COMPACT_ATOMS: atom_id res chain seq x y z
N MET A 1 -40.32 -26.76 -46.09
CA MET A 1 -40.26 -25.82 -44.94
C MET A 1 -39.11 -26.26 -44.05
N ILE A 2 -37.99 -25.54 -44.11
CA ILE A 2 -36.77 -25.91 -43.37
C ILE A 2 -37.07 -25.88 -41.87
N LYS A 3 -36.71 -26.94 -41.15
CA LYS A 3 -36.79 -26.95 -39.69
C LYS A 3 -35.87 -25.84 -39.15
N SER A 4 -36.43 -24.95 -38.33
CA SER A 4 -35.69 -23.83 -37.70
C SER A 4 -34.36 -24.26 -37.09
N ASP A 5 -34.30 -25.46 -36.51
CA ASP A 5 -33.10 -26.01 -35.90
C ASP A 5 -31.97 -26.30 -36.90
N LEU A 6 -32.30 -26.74 -38.12
CA LEU A 6 -31.30 -27.02 -39.16
C LEU A 6 -30.67 -25.72 -39.66
N GLN A 7 -31.46 -24.66 -39.83
CA GLN A 7 -30.92 -23.33 -40.18
C GLN A 7 -30.00 -22.79 -39.09
N LEU A 8 -30.39 -22.95 -37.81
CA LEU A 8 -29.55 -22.55 -36.68
C LEU A 8 -28.22 -23.30 -36.69
N MET A 9 -28.24 -24.62 -36.89
CA MET A 9 -27.01 -25.43 -36.96
C MET A 9 -26.12 -25.05 -38.15
N ILE A 10 -26.71 -24.74 -39.30
CA ILE A 10 -25.95 -24.26 -40.47
C ILE A 10 -25.29 -22.92 -40.16
N ASN A 11 -25.99 -21.96 -39.57
CA ASN A 11 -25.42 -20.66 -39.21
C ASN A 11 -24.29 -20.80 -38.18
N GLN A 12 -24.51 -21.59 -37.14
CA GLN A 12 -23.48 -21.89 -36.13
C GLN A 12 -22.23 -22.54 -36.74
N TYR A 13 -22.38 -23.36 -37.78
CA TYR A 13 -21.26 -23.94 -38.50
C TYR A 13 -20.44 -22.88 -39.23
N PHE A 14 -21.09 -21.97 -39.96
CA PHE A 14 -20.41 -20.89 -40.68
C PHE A 14 -19.75 -19.86 -39.73
N ASP A 15 -20.32 -19.63 -38.56
CA ASP A 15 -19.76 -18.76 -37.51
C ASP A 15 -18.69 -19.45 -36.64
N GLY A 16 -18.39 -20.73 -36.88
CA GLY A 16 -17.44 -21.51 -36.07
C GLY A 16 -17.89 -21.79 -34.63
N CYS A 17 -19.17 -21.59 -34.33
CA CYS A 17 -19.77 -21.75 -33.00
C CYS A 17 -20.47 -23.12 -32.81
N LEU A 18 -20.49 -23.96 -33.84
CA LEU A 18 -21.03 -25.31 -33.75
C LEU A 18 -20.03 -26.22 -33.03
N ASP A 19 -20.53 -26.97 -32.04
CA ASP A 19 -19.75 -28.02 -31.39
C ASP A 19 -19.32 -29.06 -32.43
N LYS A 20 -18.02 -29.39 -32.47
CA LYS A 20 -17.42 -30.36 -33.40
C LYS A 20 -18.13 -31.71 -33.39
N ASN A 21 -18.69 -32.11 -32.25
CA ASN A 21 -19.44 -33.36 -32.12
C ASN A 21 -20.78 -33.34 -32.89
N LYS A 22 -21.30 -32.16 -33.23
CA LYS A 22 -22.58 -31.96 -33.92
C LYS A 22 -22.42 -31.74 -35.43
N GLU A 23 -21.20 -31.57 -35.93
CA GLU A 23 -20.93 -31.44 -37.37
C GLU A 23 -21.33 -32.70 -38.16
N PRO A 24 -21.02 -33.94 -37.73
CA PRO A 24 -21.45 -35.13 -38.45
C PRO A 24 -22.99 -35.24 -38.52
N VAL A 25 -23.67 -34.78 -37.47
CA VAL A 25 -25.13 -34.75 -37.38
C VAL A 25 -25.69 -33.74 -38.38
N LEU A 26 -25.08 -32.56 -38.48
CA LEU A 26 -25.44 -31.54 -39.47
C LEU A 26 -25.33 -32.10 -40.90
N PHE A 27 -24.20 -32.72 -41.27
CA PHE A 27 -24.00 -33.27 -42.61
C PHE A 27 -24.96 -34.43 -42.91
N THR A 28 -25.28 -35.24 -41.89
CA THR A 28 -26.30 -36.28 -42.02
C THR A 28 -27.67 -35.67 -42.32
N GLN A 29 -28.07 -34.62 -41.60
CA GLN A 29 -29.35 -33.92 -41.83
C GLN A 29 -29.38 -33.17 -43.18
N LEU A 30 -28.27 -32.59 -43.61
CA LEU A 30 -28.14 -31.96 -44.93
C LEU A 30 -28.24 -32.99 -46.07
N SER A 31 -27.74 -34.21 -45.90
CA SER A 31 -27.89 -35.26 -46.91
C SER A 31 -29.36 -35.65 -47.13
N GLN A 32 -30.19 -35.53 -46.10
CA GLN A 32 -31.60 -35.89 -46.13
C GLN A 32 -32.53 -34.73 -46.56
N ASN A 33 -32.08 -33.48 -46.48
CA ASN A 33 -32.91 -32.30 -46.75
C ASN A 33 -32.33 -31.44 -47.89
N GLU A 34 -33.04 -31.41 -49.02
CA GLU A 34 -32.67 -30.62 -50.20
C GLU A 34 -32.72 -29.11 -49.97
N GLU A 35 -33.78 -28.60 -49.33
CA GLU A 35 -33.91 -27.17 -49.00
C GLU A 35 -32.76 -26.70 -48.08
N GLY A 36 -32.32 -27.57 -47.16
CA GLY A 36 -31.17 -27.30 -46.28
C GLY A 36 -29.84 -27.21 -47.02
N ARG A 37 -29.64 -28.05 -48.05
CA ARG A 37 -28.44 -27.98 -48.90
C ARG A 37 -28.39 -26.69 -49.71
N ASP A 38 -29.52 -26.25 -50.24
CA ASP A 38 -29.57 -25.01 -51.01
C ASP A 38 -29.30 -23.80 -50.14
N TYR A 39 -29.78 -23.80 -48.89
CA TYR A 39 -29.43 -22.79 -47.90
C TYR A 39 -27.93 -22.80 -47.57
N PHE A 40 -27.35 -23.98 -47.33
CA PHE A 40 -25.92 -24.14 -47.07
C PHE A 40 -25.05 -23.64 -48.23
N LYS A 41 -25.41 -23.97 -49.48
CA LYS A 41 -24.71 -23.51 -50.68
C LYS A 41 -24.75 -21.98 -50.83
N LYS A 42 -25.90 -21.35 -50.57
CA LYS A 42 -26.04 -19.89 -50.61
C LYS A 42 -25.10 -19.23 -49.61
N LEU A 43 -25.07 -19.71 -48.37
CA LEU A 43 -24.15 -19.18 -47.35
C LEU A 43 -22.68 -19.39 -47.72
N SER A 44 -22.33 -20.57 -48.23
CA SER A 44 -20.96 -20.84 -48.71
C SER A 44 -20.55 -19.90 -49.83
N SER A 45 -21.45 -19.59 -50.77
CA SER A 45 -21.17 -18.63 -51.85
C SER A 45 -20.95 -17.21 -51.32
N ILE A 46 -21.72 -16.79 -50.32
CA ILE A 46 -21.55 -15.49 -49.67
C ILE A 46 -20.21 -15.43 -48.95
N GLN A 47 -19.84 -16.49 -48.22
CA GLN A 47 -18.56 -16.56 -47.52
C GLN A 47 -17.37 -16.52 -48.48
N SER A 48 -17.45 -17.21 -49.62
CA SER A 48 -16.41 -17.15 -50.66
C SER A 48 -16.24 -15.73 -51.19
N VAL A 49 -17.35 -15.05 -51.52
CA VAL A 49 -17.30 -13.65 -51.98
C VAL A 49 -16.71 -12.75 -50.90
N ILE A 50 -17.11 -12.91 -49.62
CA ILE A 50 -16.55 -12.14 -48.51
C ILE A 50 -15.04 -12.36 -48.42
N ASN A 51 -14.57 -13.60 -48.49
CA ASN A 51 -13.14 -13.92 -48.43
C ASN A 51 -12.36 -13.36 -49.64
N ASP A 52 -13.00 -13.28 -50.82
CA ASP A 52 -12.40 -12.65 -52.00
C ASP A 52 -12.44 -11.11 -51.93
N THR A 53 -13.39 -10.53 -51.19
CA THR A 53 -13.48 -9.07 -50.97
C THR A 53 -12.71 -8.59 -49.74
N THR A 54 -12.30 -9.47 -48.83
CA THR A 54 -11.41 -9.11 -47.75
C THR A 54 -10.05 -8.82 -48.35
N GLU A 55 -9.74 -7.54 -48.51
CA GLU A 55 -8.38 -7.08 -48.86
C GLU A 55 -7.37 -7.73 -47.91
N ASP A 56 -6.26 -8.19 -48.47
CA ASP A 56 -5.10 -8.61 -47.69
C ASP A 56 -4.81 -7.53 -46.64
N PHE A 57 -4.63 -7.96 -45.39
CA PHE A 57 -4.36 -7.04 -44.30
C PHE A 57 -3.19 -6.13 -44.72
N PRO A 58 -3.31 -4.81 -44.53
CA PRO A 58 -2.28 -3.91 -45.00
C PRO A 58 -0.93 -4.31 -44.40
N ASP A 59 0.14 -4.33 -45.21
CA ASP A 59 1.49 -4.71 -44.75
C ASP A 59 1.95 -3.94 -43.50
N TYR A 60 1.49 -2.69 -43.35
CA TYR A 60 1.77 -1.85 -42.19
C TYR A 60 1.07 -2.28 -40.90
N LEU A 61 0.07 -3.17 -40.95
CA LEU A 61 -0.68 -3.64 -39.80
C LEU A 61 0.19 -4.51 -38.90
N GLU A 62 1.00 -5.39 -39.50
CA GLU A 62 1.92 -6.24 -38.75
C GLU A 62 3.01 -5.40 -38.08
N GLU A 63 3.56 -4.42 -38.80
CA GLU A 63 4.48 -3.42 -38.25
C GLU A 63 3.84 -2.66 -37.07
N ARG A 64 2.59 -2.20 -37.22
CA ARG A 64 1.84 -1.50 -36.17
C ARG A 64 1.53 -2.39 -34.96
N ILE A 65 1.21 -3.67 -35.17
CA ILE A 65 0.98 -4.63 -34.09
C ILE A 65 2.27 -4.89 -33.33
N LEU A 66 3.39 -5.13 -34.03
CA LEU A 66 4.71 -5.33 -33.42
C LEU A 66 5.13 -4.11 -32.58
N TYR A 67 5.00 -2.88 -33.09
CA TYR A 67 5.27 -1.67 -32.32
C TYR A 67 4.27 -1.45 -31.17
N SER A 68 3.01 -1.86 -31.33
CA SER A 68 2.02 -1.76 -30.25
C SER A 68 2.31 -2.71 -29.09
N LEU A 69 2.89 -3.89 -29.37
CA LEU A 69 3.33 -4.83 -28.35
C LEU A 69 4.52 -4.29 -27.57
N ASP A 70 5.48 -3.66 -28.25
CA ASP A 70 6.63 -2.99 -27.62
C ASP A 70 6.17 -1.82 -26.71
N ASN A 71 5.16 -1.06 -27.15
CA ASN A 71 4.59 0.03 -26.35
C ASN A 71 3.63 -0.41 -25.22
N SER A 72 3.07 -1.61 -25.28
CA SER A 72 2.14 -2.12 -24.25
C SER A 72 2.85 -2.58 -22.97
N GLY A 73 4.17 -2.85 -23.05
CA GLY A 73 5.00 -3.23 -21.90
C GLY A 73 5.61 -2.06 -21.13
N GLN A 74 5.68 -0.86 -21.73
CA GLN A 74 6.44 0.28 -21.18
C GLN A 74 5.61 1.33 -20.42
N LYS A 75 4.36 1.03 -20.05
CA LYS A 75 3.63 1.80 -19.02
C LYS A 75 3.75 1.22 -17.62
N ARG A 76 4.77 0.38 -17.36
CA ARG A 76 5.21 0.10 -15.99
C ARG A 76 6.00 1.30 -15.49
N PHE A 77 5.30 2.26 -14.91
CA PHE A 77 5.74 3.19 -13.88
C PHE A 77 7.28 3.29 -13.75
N HIS A 78 7.94 3.81 -14.79
CA HIS A 78 9.38 3.91 -14.76
C HIS A 78 9.70 5.19 -14.02
N MET A 79 9.57 5.11 -12.70
CA MET A 79 10.25 5.98 -11.77
C MET A 79 11.74 5.63 -11.93
N PHE A 80 12.35 6.14 -12.99
CA PHE A 80 13.77 6.05 -13.27
C PHE A 80 14.51 6.86 -12.20
N PHE A 81 14.61 6.32 -10.99
CA PHE A 81 15.67 6.70 -10.08
C PHE A 81 16.97 6.24 -10.72
N ASN A 82 17.63 7.17 -11.39
CA ASN A 82 18.97 6.98 -11.92
C ASN A 82 19.84 6.49 -10.74
N LYS A 83 20.48 5.32 -10.86
CA LYS A 83 21.18 4.66 -9.74
C LYS A 83 22.21 5.58 -9.05
N ASN A 84 22.75 6.55 -9.81
CA ASN A 84 23.67 7.57 -9.32
C ASN A 84 23.00 8.60 -8.39
N ILE A 85 21.72 8.94 -8.62
CA ILE A 85 20.96 9.85 -7.75
C ILE A 85 20.69 9.17 -6.42
N PHE A 86 20.35 7.88 -6.43
CA PHE A 86 20.12 7.14 -5.18
C PHE A 86 21.39 7.04 -4.33
N ALA A 87 22.54 6.77 -4.96
CA ALA A 87 23.84 6.78 -4.27
C ALA A 87 24.16 8.16 -3.68
N PHE A 88 23.99 9.24 -4.45
CA PHE A 88 24.23 10.60 -3.99
C PHE A 88 23.30 11.03 -2.84
N VAL A 89 22.01 10.70 -2.93
CA VAL A 89 21.02 10.96 -1.88
C VAL A 89 21.36 10.15 -0.62
N SER A 90 21.72 8.87 -0.77
CA SER A 90 22.08 8.03 0.38
C SER A 90 23.31 8.56 1.13
N TYR A 91 24.33 9.03 0.41
CA TYR A 91 25.52 9.65 1.01
C TYR A 91 25.20 10.98 1.71
N SER A 92 24.36 11.80 1.08
CA SER A 92 23.92 13.08 1.67
C SER A 92 23.10 12.87 2.95
N VAL A 93 22.18 11.88 2.94
CA VAL A 93 21.40 11.51 4.12
C VAL A 93 22.29 10.98 5.24
N ALA A 94 23.29 10.15 4.92
CA ALA A 94 24.24 9.66 5.91
C ALA A 94 25.03 10.79 6.58
N LEU A 95 25.48 11.79 5.81
CA LEU A 95 26.14 12.98 6.36
C LEU A 95 25.22 13.78 7.28
N ILE A 96 23.96 14.00 6.88
CA ILE A 96 22.98 14.70 7.71
C ILE A 96 22.72 13.93 9.01
N LEU A 97 22.59 12.60 8.94
CA LEU A 97 22.39 11.76 10.13
C LEU A 97 23.60 11.82 11.07
N LEU A 98 24.80 11.83 10.51
CA LEU A 98 26.04 11.94 11.27
C LEU A 98 26.11 13.29 12.00
N PHE A 99 25.79 14.39 11.32
CA PHE A 99 25.70 15.71 11.95
C PHE A 99 24.64 15.76 13.06
N LEU A 100 23.45 15.20 12.81
CA LEU A 100 22.39 15.11 13.82
C LEU A 100 22.84 14.28 15.03
N SER A 101 23.53 13.17 14.81
CA SER A 101 24.04 12.31 15.88
C SER A 101 25.01 13.07 16.79
N ILE A 102 25.97 13.79 16.20
CA ILE A 102 26.93 14.61 16.95
C ILE A 102 26.20 15.72 17.71
N PHE A 103 25.25 16.40 17.07
CA PHE A 103 24.47 17.47 17.70
C PHE A 103 23.67 16.95 18.91
N PHE A 104 22.95 15.84 18.74
CA PHE A 104 22.19 15.23 19.84
C PHE A 104 23.10 14.74 20.96
N TYR A 105 24.24 14.13 20.64
CA TYR A 105 25.20 13.68 21.63
C TYR A 105 25.73 14.85 22.48
N SER A 106 26.07 15.97 21.83
CA SER A 106 26.50 17.19 22.51
C SER A 106 25.41 17.75 23.42
N GLN A 107 24.16 17.79 22.95
CA GLN A 107 23.02 18.20 23.78
C GLN A 107 22.90 17.30 25.01
N VAL A 108 22.91 15.97 24.83
CA VAL A 108 22.77 15.00 25.92
C VAL A 108 23.89 15.15 26.96
N LEU A 109 25.13 15.36 26.54
CA LEU A 109 26.26 15.64 27.44
C LEU A 109 26.00 16.89 28.28
N SER A 110 25.58 17.98 27.65
CA SER A 110 25.29 19.23 28.35
C SER A 110 24.10 19.11 29.31
N TYR A 111 23.09 18.31 28.97
CA TYR A 111 21.97 17.99 29.86
C TYR A 111 22.44 17.19 31.08
N ARG A 112 23.32 16.21 30.88
CA ARG A 112 23.89 15.42 31.98
C ARG A 112 24.69 16.29 32.93
N GLU A 113 25.53 17.18 32.42
CA GLU A 113 26.34 18.09 33.22
C GLU A 113 25.48 19.07 34.05
N ARG A 114 24.45 19.66 33.42
CA ARG A 114 23.47 20.51 34.11
C ARG A 114 22.70 19.74 35.18
N TYR A 115 22.33 18.49 34.90
CA TYR A 115 21.63 17.63 35.85
C TYR A 115 22.51 17.31 37.05
N GLU A 116 23.75 16.90 36.83
CA GLU A 116 24.71 16.59 37.89
C GLU A 116 24.98 17.81 38.77
N THR A 117 25.16 18.98 38.16
CA THR A 117 25.32 20.25 38.90
C THR A 117 24.09 20.55 39.77
N LYS A 118 22.87 20.35 39.24
CA LYS A 118 21.64 20.53 40.03
C LYS A 118 21.52 19.53 41.17
N VAL A 119 21.89 18.27 40.96
CA VAL A 119 21.88 17.26 42.01
C VAL A 119 22.86 17.63 43.12
N GLN A 120 24.07 18.09 42.78
CA GLN A 120 25.05 18.56 43.76
C GLN A 120 24.53 19.77 44.55
N GLN A 121 23.92 20.75 43.87
CA GLN A 121 23.32 21.92 44.54
C GLN A 121 22.18 21.52 45.49
N VAL A 122 21.31 20.59 45.09
CA VAL A 122 20.22 20.09 45.94
C VAL A 122 20.76 19.35 47.17
N ASN A 123 21.78 18.52 46.99
CA ASN A 123 22.42 17.80 48.10
C ASN A 123 23.04 18.78 49.11
N GLN A 124 23.78 19.79 48.63
CA GLN A 124 24.36 20.84 49.47
C GLN A 124 23.28 21.64 50.23
N GLN A 125 22.18 22.00 49.55
CA GLN A 125 21.05 22.65 50.21
C GLN A 125 20.42 21.77 51.29
N GLY A 126 20.33 20.46 51.05
CA GLY A 126 19.86 19.49 52.03
C GLY A 126 20.77 19.39 53.26
N GLU A 127 22.09 19.43 53.08
CA GLU A 127 23.06 19.47 54.18
C GLU A 127 22.97 20.77 54.98
N ILE A 128 22.90 21.91 54.31
CA ILE A 128 22.72 23.21 54.96
C ILE A 128 21.40 23.23 55.74
N MET A 129 20.31 22.71 55.17
CA MET A 129 19.02 22.60 55.86
C MET A 129 19.13 21.76 57.15
N LYS A 130 19.86 20.64 57.11
CA LYS A 130 20.12 19.82 58.31
C LYS A 130 20.93 20.56 59.36
N LEU A 131 21.97 21.29 58.96
CA LEU A 131 22.77 22.10 59.88
C LEU A 131 21.95 23.24 60.50
N LEU A 132 21.13 23.91 59.69
CA LEU A 132 20.21 24.95 60.18
C LEU A 132 19.23 24.35 61.17
N PHE A 133 18.59 23.22 60.85
CA PHE A 133 17.67 22.53 61.76
C PHE A 133 18.33 22.15 63.09
N ASN A 134 19.56 21.64 63.05
CA ASN A 134 20.33 21.28 64.25
C ASN A 134 20.85 22.49 65.04
N SER A 135 20.96 23.66 64.41
CA SER A 135 21.36 24.92 65.05
C SER A 135 20.20 25.68 65.68
N LEU A 136 18.95 25.25 65.44
CA LEU A 136 17.78 25.84 66.08
C LEU A 136 17.80 25.46 67.57
N PRO A 137 17.73 26.43 68.51
CA PRO A 137 17.66 26.11 69.93
C PRO A 137 16.37 25.33 70.21
N VAL A 138 16.47 24.28 71.03
CA VAL A 138 15.30 23.53 71.52
C VAL A 138 14.39 24.53 72.23
N THR A 139 13.31 24.89 71.56
CA THR A 139 12.33 25.83 72.12
C THR A 139 11.32 25.00 72.87
N GLU A 140 11.50 24.89 74.19
CA GLU A 140 10.45 24.39 75.07
C GLU A 140 9.32 25.42 75.10
N VAL A 141 8.22 25.11 74.44
CA VAL A 141 6.98 25.87 74.58
C VAL A 141 6.40 25.55 75.95
N LYS A 142 6.77 26.32 76.97
CA LYS A 142 6.08 26.28 78.27
C LYS A 142 4.73 26.94 78.10
N SER A 143 3.67 26.13 78.05
CA SER A 143 2.31 26.64 78.21
C SER A 143 2.20 27.25 79.61
N ALA A 144 1.93 28.56 79.68
CA ALA A 144 1.39 29.15 80.89
C ALA A 144 -0.03 28.60 81.03
N LEU A 145 -0.25 27.69 81.99
CA LEU A 145 -1.59 27.25 82.35
C LEU A 145 -2.30 28.43 83.00
N ASP A 146 -3.12 29.14 82.22
CA ASP A 146 -3.91 30.30 82.66
C ASP A 146 -5.05 29.92 83.63
N ASN A 147 -5.20 28.63 83.96
CA ASN A 147 -6.23 28.12 84.86
C ASN A 147 -5.66 27.05 85.81
N GLU A 148 -4.90 27.48 86.81
CA GLU A 148 -4.61 26.64 87.97
C GLU A 148 -5.85 26.57 88.88
N ILE A 149 -6.57 25.45 88.85
CA ILE A 149 -7.70 25.23 89.78
C ILE A 149 -7.11 24.79 91.14
N ILE A 150 -6.96 25.76 92.05
CA ILE A 150 -6.56 25.49 93.44
C ILE A 150 -7.78 24.97 94.21
N VAL A 151 -7.87 23.66 94.41
CA VAL A 151 -8.91 23.05 95.24
C VAL A 151 -8.53 23.22 96.72
N ARG A 152 -9.20 24.13 97.43
CA ARG A 152 -9.16 24.18 98.90
C ARG A 152 -10.28 23.32 99.48
N ALA A 153 -9.92 22.30 100.25
CA ALA A 153 -10.89 21.56 101.06
C ALA A 153 -11.42 22.46 102.18
N LYS A 154 -12.74 22.56 102.29
CA LYS A 154 -13.42 23.28 103.37
C LYS A 154 -13.59 22.33 104.55
N MET A 155 -13.01 22.69 105.71
CA MET A 155 -13.38 22.10 107.00
C MET A 155 -14.72 22.66 107.47
#